data_AF-A0A661BM67-F1
#
_entry.id   AF-A0A661BM67-F1
#
_cell.length_a   1.000
_cell.length_b   1.000
_cell.length_c   1.000
_cell.angle_alpha   90.00
_cell.angle_beta   90.00
_cell.angle_gamma   90.00
#
_symmetry.space_group_name_H-M   'P 1'
#
loop_
_entity.id
_entity.type
_entity.pdbx_description
1 polymer ?
#
loop_
_entity_poly.entity_id
_entity_poly.type
_entity_poly.pdbx_seq_one_letter_code
_entity_poly.pdbx_strand_id
1 'polypeptide(L)'
;MKSNDFETILQIRLSRRGALKTLAVGGTLATAGGLPGLGIAGEAGDPSSLRFKSPQRRITADHHVAPGYSAQVLIRWGDAAVAGAPPFNPLNQSADAQERQFGYNNDFVAYLSLPVGSESSDHGLLCVNHEFTDAQLMFPGLTLRNKRKKLTREQADVELAAHGHSIIEVRREAGAWQVVENSRYGRRLTLRSTPMKVSGPAAGHRSLRTNADPAGRRVIGTINNCAGGVTPWGTVLVAEENFHQYFDGDPDQTGEGRNYRRYGIRGKARYPWGKYFPRFDLAKEPNEPNRFGWVVEYDPYDPESVPVKRTALGRFKHEAATCMVNADGRLVVYSGDDQRFEHLYRFVSKGRVDAGNREANRDLLDEGTLF
;
A
#
# COMPACT_ATOMS: atom_id res chain seq x y z
N MET A 1 29.43 15.24 7.60
CA MET A 1 28.09 15.45 7.01
C MET A 1 27.11 15.45 8.18
N LYS A 2 26.73 16.63 8.69
CA LYS A 2 25.83 16.72 9.86
C LYS A 2 24.44 16.25 9.43
N SER A 3 23.82 15.34 10.20
CA SER A 3 22.48 14.84 9.91
C SER A 3 21.49 15.99 9.95
N ASN A 4 20.84 16.26 8.84
CA ASN A 4 19.61 17.06 8.85
C ASN A 4 18.52 16.15 9.43
N ASP A 5 18.30 16.24 10.73
CA ASP A 5 17.17 15.59 11.38
C ASP A 5 15.84 16.14 10.84
N PHE A 6 14.76 15.38 11.08
CA PHE A 6 13.40 15.77 10.70
C PHE A 6 13.03 17.16 11.23
N GLU A 7 13.55 17.53 12.40
CA GLU A 7 13.35 18.83 13.03
C GLU A 7 13.92 19.97 12.19
N THR A 8 15.12 19.79 11.62
CA THR A 8 15.73 20.76 10.69
C THR A 8 14.87 20.93 9.42
N ILE A 9 14.35 19.83 8.85
CA ILE A 9 13.49 19.88 7.65
C ILE A 9 12.14 20.56 7.96
N LEU A 10 11.56 20.26 9.12
CA LEU A 10 10.32 20.85 9.61
C LEU A 10 10.48 22.36 9.80
N GLN A 11 11.58 22.81 10.41
CA GLN A 11 11.89 24.23 10.60
C GLN A 11 12.08 24.96 9.25
N ILE A 12 12.71 24.33 8.25
CA ILE A 12 12.83 24.89 6.89
C ILE A 12 11.45 25.04 6.22
N ARG A 13 10.54 24.08 6.38
CA ARG A 13 9.18 24.18 5.82
C ARG A 13 8.35 25.26 6.52
N LEU A 14 8.41 25.34 7.85
CA LEU A 14 7.67 26.34 8.63
C LEU A 14 8.16 27.76 8.33
N SER A 15 9.47 27.98 8.23
CA SER A 15 10.07 29.28 7.87
C SER A 15 9.69 29.74 6.44
N ARG A 16 9.67 28.83 5.45
CA ARG A 16 9.21 29.15 4.08
C ARG A 16 7.74 29.54 4.02
N ARG A 17 6.86 28.85 4.76
CA ARG A 17 5.44 29.25 4.89
C ARG A 17 5.27 30.57 5.64
N GLY A 18 6.13 30.83 6.63
CA GLY A 18 6.21 32.12 7.32
C GLY A 18 6.51 33.27 6.34
N ALA A 19 7.58 33.13 5.55
CA ALA A 19 8.01 34.14 4.56
C ALA A 19 6.96 34.40 3.45
N LEU A 20 6.29 33.35 2.96
CA LEU A 20 5.22 33.49 1.96
C LEU A 20 3.98 34.20 2.53
N LYS A 21 3.67 34.03 3.82
CA LYS A 21 2.60 34.80 4.49
C LYS A 21 2.97 36.26 4.72
N THR A 22 4.25 36.57 4.97
CA THR A 22 4.70 37.96 5.14
C THR A 22 4.66 38.75 3.84
N LEU A 23 4.96 38.10 2.70
CA LEU A 23 4.88 38.70 1.37
C LEU A 23 3.44 38.99 0.90
N ALA A 24 2.43 38.27 1.43
CA ALA A 24 1.02 38.52 1.10
C ALA A 24 0.41 39.70 1.90
N VAL A 25 1.07 40.18 2.96
CA VAL A 25 0.55 41.24 3.85
C VAL A 25 1.34 42.55 3.73
N GLY A 26 2.54 42.56 3.14
CA GLY A 26 3.43 43.72 3.10
C GLY A 26 3.35 44.55 1.82
N GLY A 27 2.18 45.13 1.54
CA GLY A 27 1.95 46.04 0.41
C GLY A 27 1.73 47.50 0.81
N THR A 28 2.49 48.06 1.74
CA THR A 28 2.62 49.52 1.93
C THR A 28 3.84 49.88 2.78
N LEU A 29 4.73 50.68 2.19
CA LEU A 29 5.79 51.42 2.87
C LEU A 29 5.19 52.56 3.72
N ALA A 30 5.60 52.67 4.98
CA ALA A 30 5.68 53.96 5.68
C ALA A 30 6.66 53.88 6.85
N THR A 31 7.70 54.71 6.75
CA THR A 31 8.65 55.11 7.80
C THR A 31 7.98 55.98 8.87
N ALA A 32 8.21 55.72 10.16
CA ALA A 32 8.52 56.72 11.20
C ALA A 32 8.47 56.09 12.60
N GLY A 33 9.39 56.51 13.47
CA GLY A 33 9.55 56.02 14.83
C GLY A 33 8.42 56.38 15.79
N GLY A 34 8.34 55.59 16.87
CA GLY A 34 7.44 55.80 17.99
C GLY A 34 7.12 54.46 18.65
N LEU A 35 7.61 54.24 19.87
CA LEU A 35 7.05 53.22 20.77
C LEU A 35 5.62 53.68 21.14
N PRO A 36 4.62 52.79 20.98
CA PRO A 36 3.70 52.62 22.09
C PRO A 36 3.23 51.17 22.28
N GLY A 37 3.09 50.78 23.54
CA GLY A 37 2.06 49.87 24.02
C GLY A 37 2.20 48.40 23.61
N LEU A 38 2.52 47.55 24.59
CA LEU A 38 2.09 46.15 24.61
C LEU A 38 0.55 46.08 24.66
N GLY A 39 -0.09 46.41 23.54
CA GLY A 39 -1.44 45.98 23.26
C GLY A 39 -1.37 44.50 22.98
N ILE A 40 -1.88 43.70 23.91
CA ILE A 40 -2.19 42.29 23.69
C ILE A 40 -3.06 42.25 22.44
N ALA A 41 -2.47 41.80 21.33
CA ALA A 41 -3.19 41.61 20.09
C ALA A 41 -4.40 40.74 20.41
N GLY A 42 -5.59 41.26 20.12
CA GLY A 42 -6.84 40.52 20.24
C GLY A 42 -6.70 39.16 19.57
N GLU A 43 -7.37 38.16 20.13
CA GLU A 43 -7.42 36.79 19.60
C GLU A 43 -7.52 36.84 18.07
N ALA A 44 -6.41 36.54 17.41
CA ALA A 44 -6.43 36.20 16.00
C ALA A 44 -7.33 34.97 15.92
N GLY A 45 -8.56 35.16 15.40
CA GLY A 45 -9.53 34.08 15.24
C GLY A 45 -8.83 32.87 14.63
N ASP A 46 -9.15 31.67 15.15
CA ASP A 46 -8.50 30.43 14.74
C ASP A 46 -8.44 30.36 13.21
N PRO A 47 -7.23 30.37 12.59
CA PRO A 47 -7.09 30.37 11.14
C PRO A 47 -7.50 29.04 10.49
N SER A 48 -7.95 28.07 11.29
CA SER A 48 -8.42 26.77 10.85
C SER A 48 -9.72 26.86 10.05
N SER A 49 -9.74 26.25 8.87
CA SER A 49 -10.95 26.01 8.08
C SER A 49 -11.77 24.81 8.57
N LEU A 50 -11.32 24.13 9.64
CA LEU A 50 -11.97 22.93 10.16
C LEU A 50 -13.20 23.31 10.98
N ARG A 51 -14.32 22.61 10.73
CA ARG A 51 -15.62 22.91 11.33
C ARG A 51 -16.05 21.95 12.45
N PHE A 52 -15.17 21.05 12.88
CA PHE A 52 -15.44 20.08 13.92
C PHE A 52 -14.61 20.37 15.16
N LYS A 53 -15.14 20.02 16.34
CA LYS A 53 -14.39 20.06 17.59
C LYS A 53 -13.46 18.86 17.64
N SER A 54 -12.15 19.09 17.82
CA SER A 54 -11.17 18.01 17.96
C SER A 54 -11.59 17.02 19.08
N PRO A 55 -11.62 15.71 18.80
CA PRO A 55 -11.86 14.71 19.83
C PRO A 55 -10.69 14.67 20.83
N GLN A 56 -10.96 14.21 22.05
CA GLN A 56 -9.92 13.99 23.05
C GLN A 56 -9.20 12.65 22.84
N ARG A 57 -7.89 12.62 23.06
CA ARG A 57 -7.11 11.38 23.07
C ARG A 57 -7.52 10.52 24.27
N ARG A 58 -7.86 9.25 24.03
CA ARG A 58 -8.24 8.25 25.04
C ARG A 58 -7.68 6.88 24.66
N ILE A 59 -7.49 5.99 25.64
CA ILE A 59 -7.16 4.58 25.43
C ILE A 59 -8.39 3.77 25.82
N THR A 60 -9.13 3.28 24.84
CA THR A 60 -10.40 2.57 24.98
C THR A 60 -10.50 1.47 23.92
N ALA A 61 -11.47 0.56 24.07
CA ALA A 61 -11.72 -0.49 23.08
C ALA A 61 -12.53 0.00 21.86
N ASP A 62 -13.19 1.16 21.98
CA ASP A 62 -14.12 1.68 20.99
C ASP A 62 -13.53 2.82 20.15
N HIS A 63 -14.06 2.99 18.94
CA HIS A 63 -13.67 4.08 18.05
C HIS A 63 -14.38 5.38 18.45
N HIS A 64 -13.61 6.45 18.70
CA HIS A 64 -14.14 7.76 19.10
C HIS A 64 -13.98 8.79 17.98
N VAL A 65 -15.08 9.42 17.58
CA VAL A 65 -15.13 10.49 16.57
C VAL A 65 -15.46 11.85 17.21
N ALA A 66 -15.33 12.92 16.43
CA ALA A 66 -15.72 14.26 16.84
C ALA A 66 -17.24 14.35 17.14
N PRO A 67 -17.68 15.25 18.05
CA PRO A 67 -19.11 15.48 18.28
C PRO A 67 -19.87 15.79 16.98
N GLY A 68 -21.03 15.17 16.77
CA GLY A 68 -21.84 15.32 15.55
C GLY A 68 -21.49 14.35 14.43
N TYR A 69 -20.49 13.47 14.63
CA TYR A 69 -20.12 12.42 13.69
C TYR A 69 -20.45 11.03 14.24
N SER A 70 -20.54 10.05 13.35
CA SER A 70 -20.65 8.62 13.66
C SER A 70 -19.62 7.83 12.86
N ALA A 71 -19.30 6.63 13.34
CA ALA A 71 -18.49 5.66 12.61
C ALA A 71 -19.30 4.38 12.41
N GLN A 72 -19.17 3.76 11.25
CA GLN A 72 -19.83 2.51 10.88
C GLN A 72 -18.75 1.52 10.42
N VAL A 73 -18.90 0.26 10.80
CA VAL A 73 -18.11 -0.81 10.18
C VAL A 73 -18.73 -1.15 8.83
N LEU A 74 -17.99 -0.89 7.75
CA LEU A 74 -18.42 -1.20 6.39
C LEU A 74 -18.19 -2.68 6.04
N ILE A 75 -16.99 -3.19 6.32
CA ILE A 75 -16.56 -4.56 6.05
C ILE A 75 -15.48 -4.98 7.06
N ARG A 76 -15.36 -6.28 7.35
CA ARG A 76 -14.41 -6.89 8.27
C ARG A 76 -13.61 -7.99 7.59
N TRP A 77 -12.47 -8.37 8.16
CA TRP A 77 -11.79 -9.62 7.81
C TRP A 77 -12.78 -10.79 7.84
N GLY A 78 -12.79 -11.60 6.77
CA GLY A 78 -13.65 -12.76 6.66
C GLY A 78 -14.99 -12.48 5.96
N ASP A 79 -15.44 -11.23 5.87
CA ASP A 79 -16.66 -10.89 5.11
C ASP A 79 -16.48 -11.19 3.62
N ALA A 80 -17.57 -11.36 2.87
CA ALA A 80 -17.48 -11.69 1.45
C ALA A 80 -16.85 -10.55 0.64
N ALA A 81 -15.75 -10.83 -0.07
CA ALA A 81 -15.17 -9.93 -1.06
C ALA A 81 -15.49 -10.37 -2.50
N VAL A 82 -15.73 -11.68 -2.70
CA VAL A 82 -16.10 -12.29 -3.97
C VAL A 82 -17.48 -12.91 -3.83
N ALA A 83 -18.28 -12.87 -4.90
CA ALA A 83 -19.59 -13.51 -4.94
C ALA A 83 -19.51 -14.99 -4.52
N GLY A 84 -20.44 -15.44 -3.68
CA GLY A 84 -20.47 -16.81 -3.17
C GLY A 84 -19.33 -17.18 -2.20
N ALA A 85 -18.64 -16.20 -1.60
CA ALA A 85 -17.76 -16.47 -0.47
C ALA A 85 -18.56 -17.10 0.69
N PRO A 86 -18.05 -18.17 1.33
CA PRO A 86 -18.74 -18.77 2.47
C PRO A 86 -18.72 -17.81 3.68
N PRO A 87 -19.69 -17.91 4.60
CA PRO A 87 -19.66 -17.15 5.85
C PRO A 87 -18.35 -17.38 6.62
N PHE A 88 -17.82 -16.33 7.24
CA PHE A 88 -16.61 -16.43 8.04
C PHE A 88 -16.83 -17.32 9.27
N ASN A 89 -15.94 -18.29 9.46
CA ASN A 89 -15.89 -19.11 10.66
C ASN A 89 -14.47 -19.07 11.23
N PRO A 90 -14.20 -18.28 12.28
CA PRO A 90 -12.85 -18.15 12.84
C PRO A 90 -12.31 -19.45 13.44
N LEU A 91 -13.18 -20.41 13.78
CA LEU A 91 -12.79 -21.70 14.36
C LEU A 91 -12.57 -22.79 13.31
N ASN A 92 -13.00 -22.57 12.06
CA ASN A 92 -12.87 -23.54 10.97
C ASN A 92 -12.57 -22.83 9.64
N GLN A 93 -11.42 -22.16 9.60
CA GLN A 93 -10.96 -21.45 8.41
C GLN A 93 -10.38 -22.41 7.38
N SER A 94 -10.52 -22.08 6.10
CA SER A 94 -9.81 -22.75 5.00
C SER A 94 -9.26 -21.71 4.03
N ALA A 95 -8.16 -22.04 3.36
CA ALA A 95 -7.55 -21.13 2.40
C ALA A 95 -8.51 -20.80 1.25
N ASP A 96 -9.27 -21.78 0.74
CA ASP A 96 -10.21 -21.58 -0.36
C ASP A 96 -11.45 -20.73 0.04
N ALA A 97 -11.81 -20.69 1.32
CA ALA A 97 -12.74 -19.70 1.85
C ALA A 97 -12.08 -18.32 1.88
N GLN A 98 -10.88 -18.23 2.45
CA GLN A 98 -10.15 -16.97 2.62
C GLN A 98 -9.81 -16.30 1.29
N GLU A 99 -9.55 -17.04 0.21
CA GLU A 99 -9.35 -16.53 -1.17
C GLU A 99 -10.56 -15.75 -1.72
N ARG A 100 -11.74 -15.90 -1.11
CA ARG A 100 -12.98 -15.22 -1.52
C ARG A 100 -13.48 -14.22 -0.49
N GLN A 101 -12.90 -14.23 0.70
CA GLN A 101 -13.24 -13.33 1.81
C GLN A 101 -12.31 -12.12 1.82
N PHE A 102 -12.73 -11.03 2.45
CA PHE A 102 -11.89 -9.87 2.73
C PHE A 102 -10.69 -10.29 3.58
N GLY A 103 -9.50 -9.78 3.24
CA GLY A 103 -8.24 -10.18 3.87
C GLY A 103 -8.04 -9.63 5.29
N TYR A 104 -6.86 -9.88 5.86
CA TYR A 104 -6.52 -9.55 7.25
C TYR A 104 -5.65 -8.29 7.32
N ASN A 105 -5.79 -7.52 8.41
CA ASN A 105 -5.11 -6.23 8.62
C ASN A 105 -5.16 -5.33 7.40
N ASN A 106 -6.36 -4.82 7.14
CA ASN A 106 -6.55 -3.89 6.05
C ASN A 106 -5.67 -2.64 6.22
N ASP A 107 -5.10 -2.17 5.13
CA ASP A 107 -4.24 -1.00 5.09
C ASP A 107 -4.80 0.01 4.08
N PHE A 108 -4.02 0.46 3.10
CA PHE A 108 -4.43 1.45 2.12
C PHE A 108 -5.75 1.14 1.44
N VAL A 109 -6.51 2.22 1.26
CA VAL A 109 -7.82 2.24 0.64
C VAL A 109 -7.81 3.22 -0.53
N ALA A 110 -8.11 2.73 -1.72
CA ALA A 110 -8.44 3.55 -2.89
C ALA A 110 -9.93 3.46 -3.21
N TYR A 111 -10.53 4.58 -3.56
CA TYR A 111 -11.91 4.66 -4.06
C TYR A 111 -11.89 5.03 -5.54
N LEU A 112 -12.59 4.26 -6.36
CA LEU A 112 -12.74 4.51 -7.80
C LEU A 112 -14.23 4.52 -8.15
N SER A 113 -14.72 5.61 -8.74
CA SER A 113 -16.15 5.79 -8.97
C SER A 113 -16.71 4.80 -10.02
N LEU A 114 -17.99 4.50 -9.87
CA LEU A 114 -18.83 3.78 -10.84
C LEU A 114 -20.03 4.66 -11.24
N PRO A 115 -20.43 4.66 -12.53
CA PRO A 115 -19.68 4.13 -13.67
C PRO A 115 -18.32 4.82 -13.83
N VAL A 116 -17.41 4.21 -14.59
CA VAL A 116 -16.05 4.74 -14.83
C VAL A 116 -16.11 6.19 -15.30
N GLY A 117 -15.34 7.08 -14.67
CA GLY A 117 -15.32 8.51 -14.98
C GLY A 117 -16.43 9.34 -14.33
N SER A 118 -17.27 8.73 -13.49
CA SER A 118 -18.27 9.45 -12.70
C SER A 118 -17.60 10.42 -11.71
N GLU A 119 -18.11 11.65 -11.64
CA GLU A 119 -17.72 12.64 -10.62
C GLU A 119 -18.46 12.42 -9.28
N SER A 120 -19.46 11.52 -9.25
CA SER A 120 -20.15 11.14 -8.02
C SER A 120 -19.28 10.25 -7.15
N SER A 121 -19.31 10.51 -5.84
CA SER A 121 -18.66 9.69 -4.83
C SER A 121 -19.65 8.86 -4.02
N ASP A 122 -20.80 8.47 -4.60
CA ASP A 122 -21.85 7.69 -3.93
C ASP A 122 -21.91 6.22 -4.36
N HIS A 123 -21.17 5.83 -5.41
CA HIS A 123 -21.13 4.46 -5.93
C HIS A 123 -19.77 4.21 -6.57
N GLY A 124 -19.06 3.16 -6.15
CA GLY A 124 -17.72 2.91 -6.64
C GLY A 124 -17.13 1.58 -6.16
N LEU A 125 -15.85 1.39 -6.49
CA LEU A 125 -15.01 0.30 -6.04
C LEU A 125 -14.13 0.77 -4.90
N LEU A 126 -14.10 -0.01 -3.83
CA LEU A 126 -13.13 0.12 -2.75
C LEU A 126 -12.04 -0.94 -2.93
N CYS A 127 -10.81 -0.46 -3.09
CA CYS A 127 -9.63 -1.25 -3.37
C CYS A 127 -8.73 -1.21 -2.14
N VAL A 128 -8.60 -2.33 -1.42
CA VAL A 128 -8.06 -2.36 -0.07
C VAL A 128 -6.92 -3.36 0.07
N ASN A 129 -5.77 -2.89 0.56
CA ASN A 129 -4.61 -3.72 0.87
C ASN A 129 -4.82 -4.57 2.13
N HIS A 130 -4.12 -5.70 2.21
CA HIS A 130 -4.05 -6.61 3.37
C HIS A 130 -2.59 -6.94 3.67
N GLU A 131 -2.03 -6.22 4.63
CA GLU A 131 -0.59 -6.08 4.77
C GLU A 131 0.06 -7.33 5.39
N PHE A 132 -0.47 -7.82 6.50
CA PHE A 132 0.12 -8.95 7.22
C PHE A 132 -0.92 -9.74 8.01
N THR A 133 -0.53 -10.93 8.47
CA THR A 133 -1.36 -11.75 9.37
C THR A 133 -0.78 -11.90 10.76
N ASP A 134 -1.67 -12.16 11.72
CA ASP A 134 -1.35 -12.50 13.09
C ASP A 134 -1.90 -13.88 13.50
N ALA A 135 -1.14 -14.94 13.21
CA ALA A 135 -1.52 -16.31 13.53
C ALA A 135 -2.04 -16.54 14.96
N GLN A 136 -1.51 -15.81 15.96
CA GLN A 136 -1.96 -15.93 17.36
C GLN A 136 -3.38 -15.37 17.60
N LEU A 137 -3.86 -14.50 16.71
CA LEU A 137 -5.22 -13.96 16.73
C LEU A 137 -6.13 -14.71 15.75
N MET A 138 -5.56 -15.29 14.70
CA MET A 138 -6.32 -16.04 13.69
C MET A 138 -6.63 -17.47 14.13
N PHE A 139 -5.75 -18.15 14.86
CA PHE A 139 -5.87 -19.60 15.09
C PHE A 139 -5.85 -19.98 16.57
N PRO A 140 -6.82 -20.77 17.04
CA PRO A 140 -6.84 -21.27 18.42
C PRO A 140 -5.56 -22.02 18.82
N GLY A 141 -5.08 -21.79 20.04
CA GLY A 141 -3.91 -22.48 20.61
C GLY A 141 -2.54 -21.95 20.15
N LEU A 142 -2.51 -21.04 19.16
CA LEU A 142 -1.28 -20.33 18.80
C LEU A 142 -1.06 -19.10 19.69
N THR A 143 0.20 -18.85 20.00
CA THR A 143 0.67 -17.71 20.79
C THR A 143 1.89 -17.11 20.12
N LEU A 144 2.26 -15.87 20.47
CA LEU A 144 3.50 -15.25 20.00
C LEU A 144 4.75 -16.12 20.23
N ARG A 145 4.74 -16.95 21.30
CA ARG A 145 5.88 -17.81 21.68
C ARG A 145 5.92 -19.13 20.91
N ASN A 146 4.78 -19.67 20.50
CA ASN A 146 4.70 -21.01 19.92
C ASN A 146 4.36 -21.02 18.42
N LYS A 147 3.86 -19.91 17.83
CA LYS A 147 3.32 -19.88 16.46
C LYS A 147 4.33 -20.38 15.43
N ARG A 148 5.59 -19.96 15.51
CA ARG A 148 6.65 -20.45 14.59
C ARG A 148 6.88 -21.96 14.67
N LYS A 149 6.63 -22.60 15.81
CA LYS A 149 6.82 -24.04 16.00
C LYS A 149 5.58 -24.85 15.63
N LYS A 150 4.39 -24.35 16.02
CA LYS A 150 3.12 -25.09 15.98
C LYS A 150 2.21 -24.80 14.78
N LEU A 151 2.42 -23.69 14.07
CA LEU A 151 1.60 -23.36 12.91
C LEU A 151 1.67 -24.49 11.87
N THR A 152 0.52 -24.96 11.39
CA THR A 152 0.43 -26.07 10.42
C THR A 152 0.51 -25.58 8.98
N ARG A 153 0.63 -26.50 8.03
CA ARG A 153 0.61 -26.16 6.60
C ARG A 153 -0.72 -25.52 6.19
N GLU A 154 -1.83 -26.07 6.65
CA GLU A 154 -3.18 -25.60 6.33
C GLU A 154 -3.41 -24.19 6.87
N GLN A 155 -2.92 -23.89 8.07
CA GLN A 155 -2.93 -22.54 8.63
C GLN A 155 -2.03 -21.59 7.84
N ALA A 156 -0.87 -22.07 7.36
CA ALA A 156 0.00 -21.29 6.49
C ALA A 156 -0.70 -20.95 5.15
N ASP A 157 -1.41 -21.90 4.55
CA ASP A 157 -2.22 -21.67 3.34
C ASP A 157 -3.29 -20.58 3.57
N VAL A 158 -3.95 -20.59 4.75
CA VAL A 158 -4.89 -19.51 5.13
C VAL A 158 -4.18 -18.17 5.26
N GLU A 159 -3.00 -18.11 5.90
CA GLU A 159 -2.24 -16.87 5.98
C GLU A 159 -1.87 -16.33 4.59
N LEU A 160 -1.39 -17.18 3.67
CA LEU A 160 -1.07 -16.79 2.29
C LEU A 160 -2.31 -16.22 1.56
N ALA A 161 -3.49 -16.81 1.77
CA ALA A 161 -4.74 -16.34 1.18
C ALA A 161 -5.27 -15.03 1.83
N ALA A 162 -4.90 -14.76 3.08
CA ALA A 162 -5.33 -13.57 3.82
C ALA A 162 -4.53 -12.31 3.47
N HIS A 163 -3.30 -12.45 2.97
CA HIS A 163 -2.50 -11.34 2.43
C HIS A 163 -3.01 -10.87 1.06
N GLY A 164 -2.59 -9.67 0.66
CA GLY A 164 -2.77 -9.20 -0.71
C GLY A 164 -3.65 -7.97 -0.82
N HIS A 165 -4.71 -8.07 -1.64
CA HIS A 165 -5.61 -6.97 -1.95
C HIS A 165 -7.06 -7.46 -2.15
N SER A 166 -8.03 -6.63 -1.81
CA SER A 166 -9.46 -6.83 -2.05
C SER A 166 -10.02 -5.73 -2.93
N ILE A 167 -10.90 -6.11 -3.86
CA ILE A 167 -11.74 -5.18 -4.61
C ILE A 167 -13.19 -5.52 -4.25
N ILE A 168 -13.91 -4.53 -3.73
CA ILE A 168 -15.34 -4.65 -3.40
C ILE A 168 -16.10 -3.47 -3.99
N GLU A 169 -17.33 -3.69 -4.42
CA GLU A 169 -18.22 -2.59 -4.83
C GLU A 169 -18.95 -2.04 -3.62
N VAL A 170 -19.05 -0.72 -3.52
CA VAL A 170 -19.69 -0.02 -2.42
C VAL A 170 -20.64 1.05 -2.94
N ARG A 171 -21.77 1.23 -2.26
CA ARG A 171 -22.75 2.27 -2.58
C ARG A 171 -23.25 2.95 -1.32
N ARG A 172 -23.50 4.25 -1.42
CA ARG A 172 -24.16 5.04 -0.38
C ARG A 172 -25.66 5.06 -0.65
N GLU A 173 -26.43 4.45 0.24
CA GLU A 173 -27.89 4.39 0.18
C GLU A 173 -28.48 4.91 1.49
N ALA A 174 -29.49 5.78 1.41
CA ALA A 174 -30.12 6.43 2.56
C ALA A 174 -29.11 7.06 3.56
N GLY A 175 -27.99 7.59 3.06
CA GLY A 175 -26.95 8.22 3.86
C GLY A 175 -25.92 7.27 4.50
N ALA A 176 -26.02 5.96 4.29
CA ALA A 176 -25.09 4.96 4.82
C ALA A 176 -24.37 4.21 3.69
N TRP A 177 -23.09 3.90 3.90
CA TRP A 177 -22.31 3.09 2.98
C TRP A 177 -22.56 1.60 3.20
N GLN A 178 -22.71 0.85 2.12
CA GLN A 178 -22.90 -0.58 2.12
C GLN A 178 -22.05 -1.25 1.05
N VAL A 179 -21.63 -2.49 1.31
CA VAL A 179 -21.01 -3.36 0.31
C VAL A 179 -22.09 -3.90 -0.60
N VAL A 180 -21.91 -3.80 -1.92
CA VAL A 180 -22.83 -4.38 -2.89
C VAL A 180 -22.54 -5.88 -2.98
N GLU A 181 -23.51 -6.67 -2.55
CA GLU A 181 -23.42 -8.13 -2.58
C GLU A 181 -23.34 -8.67 -4.02
N ASN A 182 -22.62 -9.78 -4.20
CA ASN A 182 -22.48 -10.48 -5.48
C ASN A 182 -22.02 -9.60 -6.64
N SER A 183 -21.24 -8.55 -6.36
CA SER A 183 -20.67 -7.69 -7.39
C SER A 183 -19.78 -8.48 -8.34
N ARG A 184 -19.94 -8.23 -9.65
CA ARG A 184 -19.02 -8.73 -10.69
C ARG A 184 -17.59 -8.22 -10.53
N TYR A 185 -17.38 -7.14 -9.78
CA TYR A 185 -16.06 -6.55 -9.51
C TYR A 185 -15.40 -7.17 -8.27
N GLY A 186 -16.16 -7.93 -7.47
CA GLY A 186 -15.67 -8.57 -6.26
C GLY A 186 -14.49 -9.51 -6.54
N ARG A 187 -13.30 -9.17 -6.04
CA ARG A 187 -12.06 -9.88 -6.36
C ARG A 187 -11.06 -9.86 -5.21
N ARG A 188 -10.27 -10.93 -5.11
CA ARG A 188 -9.06 -10.99 -4.28
C ARG A 188 -7.82 -11.15 -5.15
N LEU A 189 -6.78 -10.38 -4.84
CA LEU A 189 -5.42 -10.59 -5.34
C LEU A 189 -4.60 -11.12 -4.15
N THR A 190 -4.26 -12.39 -4.11
CA THR A 190 -3.67 -13.05 -2.93
C THR A 190 -2.25 -13.52 -3.17
N LEU A 191 -1.49 -13.70 -2.08
CA LEU A 191 -0.15 -14.28 -2.16
C LEU A 191 -0.18 -15.76 -2.56
N ARG A 192 -1.25 -16.47 -2.23
CA ARG A 192 -1.37 -17.91 -2.44
C ARG A 192 -1.53 -18.28 -3.92
N SER A 193 -2.40 -17.60 -4.65
CA SER A 193 -2.88 -18.13 -5.94
C SER A 193 -2.87 -17.13 -7.11
N THR A 194 -2.75 -15.83 -6.87
CA THR A 194 -2.93 -14.84 -7.94
C THR A 194 -1.72 -14.76 -8.87
N PRO A 195 -1.83 -15.13 -10.16
CA PRO A 195 -0.73 -14.95 -11.10
C PRO A 195 -0.56 -13.48 -11.46
N MET A 196 0.67 -13.01 -11.45
CA MET A 196 1.05 -11.66 -11.82
C MET A 196 2.15 -11.68 -12.88
N LYS A 197 2.15 -10.67 -13.75
CA LYS A 197 3.23 -10.42 -14.69
C LYS A 197 4.33 -9.59 -14.03
N VAL A 198 5.54 -9.71 -14.54
CA VAL A 198 6.63 -8.76 -14.26
C VAL A 198 6.92 -8.00 -15.55
N SER A 199 6.88 -6.68 -15.51
CA SER A 199 7.18 -5.81 -16.65
C SER A 199 8.20 -4.72 -16.30
N GLY A 200 8.67 -4.00 -17.31
CA GLY A 200 9.76 -3.02 -17.20
C GLY A 200 11.16 -3.65 -17.26
N PRO A 201 12.21 -2.86 -16.95
CA PRO A 201 13.60 -3.18 -17.27
C PRO A 201 14.16 -4.45 -16.62
N ALA A 202 13.64 -4.86 -15.45
CA ALA A 202 14.13 -6.06 -14.76
C ALA A 202 13.41 -7.36 -15.21
N ALA A 203 12.31 -7.26 -15.96
CA ALA A 203 11.53 -8.42 -16.38
C ALA A 203 12.37 -9.41 -17.20
N GLY A 204 12.45 -10.66 -16.73
CA GLY A 204 13.23 -11.73 -17.33
C GLY A 204 14.73 -11.75 -17.03
N HIS A 205 15.20 -10.79 -16.21
CA HIS A 205 16.56 -10.78 -15.70
C HIS A 205 16.86 -12.05 -14.88
N ARG A 206 18.11 -12.53 -14.90
CA ARG A 206 18.51 -13.79 -14.25
C ARG A 206 18.17 -13.84 -12.76
N SER A 207 18.26 -12.71 -12.06
CA SER A 207 17.95 -12.61 -10.63
C SER A 207 16.45 -12.73 -10.31
N LEU A 208 15.56 -12.70 -11.31
CA LEU A 208 14.12 -12.92 -11.14
C LEU A 208 13.67 -14.34 -11.52
N ARG A 209 14.58 -15.18 -12.02
CA ARG A 209 14.28 -16.55 -12.45
C ARG A 209 14.32 -17.49 -11.26
N THR A 210 13.33 -18.36 -11.19
CA THR A 210 13.19 -19.40 -10.16
C THR A 210 12.90 -20.74 -10.84
N ASN A 211 12.89 -21.85 -10.10
CA ASN A 211 12.61 -23.15 -10.74
C ASN A 211 11.18 -23.19 -11.33
N ALA A 212 10.22 -22.54 -10.67
CA ALA A 212 8.83 -22.46 -11.11
C ALA A 212 8.59 -21.45 -12.25
N ASP A 213 9.49 -20.47 -12.44
CA ASP A 213 9.45 -19.52 -13.54
C ASP A 213 10.87 -19.24 -14.07
N PRO A 214 11.39 -20.14 -14.93
CA PRO A 214 12.72 -19.98 -15.54
C PRO A 214 12.82 -18.76 -16.47
N ALA A 215 11.68 -18.20 -16.90
CA ALA A 215 11.66 -17.01 -17.75
C ALA A 215 11.81 -15.71 -16.95
N GLY A 216 11.54 -15.71 -15.63
CA GLY A 216 11.65 -14.53 -14.75
C GLY A 216 10.63 -13.44 -15.06
N ARG A 217 9.44 -13.82 -15.55
CA ARG A 217 8.39 -12.91 -16.06
C ARG A 217 7.03 -13.10 -15.41
N ARG A 218 6.87 -14.10 -14.54
CA ARG A 218 5.61 -14.41 -13.88
C ARG A 218 5.86 -14.71 -12.41
N VAL A 219 5.07 -14.12 -11.53
CA VAL A 219 5.15 -14.35 -10.08
C VAL A 219 3.76 -14.62 -9.53
N ILE A 220 3.68 -15.53 -8.56
CA ILE A 220 2.42 -15.76 -7.85
C ILE A 220 2.37 -14.82 -6.66
N GLY A 221 1.43 -13.88 -6.71
CA GLY A 221 1.03 -13.08 -5.58
C GLY A 221 1.88 -11.85 -5.30
N THR A 222 1.40 -11.12 -4.31
CA THR A 222 1.99 -9.90 -3.76
C THR A 222 2.00 -9.98 -2.25
N ILE A 223 2.98 -9.36 -1.58
CA ILE A 223 3.16 -9.49 -0.13
C ILE A 223 3.38 -8.16 0.53
N ASN A 224 2.97 -8.09 1.80
CA ASN A 224 3.20 -6.95 2.66
C ASN A 224 2.75 -5.65 1.98
N ASN A 225 1.49 -5.69 1.55
CA ASN A 225 0.84 -4.62 0.83
C ASN A 225 0.52 -3.52 1.83
N CYS A 226 1.40 -2.51 1.90
CA CYS A 226 1.29 -1.42 2.87
C CYS A 226 0.36 -0.33 2.33
N ALA A 227 0.91 0.73 1.71
CA ALA A 227 0.11 1.72 1.00
C ALA A 227 0.09 1.57 -0.53
N GLY A 228 -0.09 2.67 -1.26
CA GLY A 228 -0.34 2.62 -2.68
C GLY A 228 -0.60 3.97 -3.34
N GLY A 229 -1.33 3.93 -4.45
CA GLY A 229 -1.76 5.11 -5.19
C GLY A 229 -2.78 4.77 -6.26
N VAL A 230 -3.30 5.80 -6.92
CA VAL A 230 -4.22 5.68 -8.06
C VAL A 230 -3.62 6.46 -9.21
N THR A 231 -3.53 5.83 -10.38
CA THR A 231 -3.01 6.49 -11.58
C THR A 231 -4.06 7.46 -12.15
N PRO A 232 -3.65 8.47 -12.93
CA PRO A 232 -4.58 9.38 -13.59
C PRO A 232 -5.55 8.71 -14.57
N TRP A 233 -5.24 7.48 -15.00
CA TRP A 233 -6.08 6.68 -15.89
C TRP A 233 -6.87 5.60 -15.14
N GLY A 234 -6.96 5.66 -13.81
CA GLY A 234 -7.88 4.82 -13.03
C GLY A 234 -7.43 3.35 -12.90
N THR A 235 -6.13 3.10 -12.79
CA THR A 235 -5.57 1.85 -12.26
C THR A 235 -5.09 2.07 -10.82
N VAL A 236 -4.99 0.99 -10.04
CA VAL A 236 -4.52 1.03 -8.65
C VAL A 236 -3.09 0.53 -8.58
N LEU A 237 -2.26 1.24 -7.81
CA LEU A 237 -0.90 0.88 -7.47
C LEU A 237 -0.87 0.38 -6.03
N VAL A 238 -0.33 -0.82 -5.83
CA VAL A 238 -0.16 -1.47 -4.53
C VAL A 238 1.33 -1.54 -4.22
N ALA A 239 1.73 -1.10 -3.03
CA ALA A 239 3.11 -1.02 -2.61
C ALA A 239 3.51 -2.24 -1.76
N GLU A 240 4.54 -3.00 -2.17
CA GLU A 240 5.12 -4.07 -1.36
C GLU A 240 6.24 -3.52 -0.46
N GLU A 241 6.12 -3.70 0.86
CA GLU A 241 6.92 -2.96 1.83
C GLU A 241 7.86 -3.90 2.62
N ASN A 242 7.43 -4.47 3.74
CA ASN A 242 8.25 -5.34 4.58
C ASN A 242 8.46 -6.79 4.03
N PHE A 243 8.63 -6.96 2.72
CA PHE A 243 8.83 -8.24 2.03
C PHE A 243 10.02 -9.07 2.57
N HIS A 244 11.03 -8.41 3.12
CA HIS A 244 12.20 -9.06 3.73
C HIS A 244 11.89 -9.96 4.94
N GLN A 245 10.69 -9.83 5.53
CA GLN A 245 10.27 -10.63 6.69
C GLN A 245 9.78 -12.04 6.32
N TYR A 246 9.79 -12.44 5.05
CA TYR A 246 9.03 -13.60 4.56
C TYR A 246 9.89 -14.82 4.16
N PHE A 247 11.22 -14.71 4.22
CA PHE A 247 12.13 -15.74 3.70
C PHE A 247 13.03 -16.32 4.79
N ASP A 248 13.02 -17.65 4.94
CA ASP A 248 13.89 -18.42 5.84
C ASP A 248 15.13 -18.93 5.07
N GLY A 249 16.24 -19.20 5.78
CA GLY A 249 17.47 -19.76 5.20
C GLY A 249 18.64 -18.76 5.16
N ASP A 250 19.87 -19.24 5.11
CA ASP A 250 21.06 -18.39 5.20
C ASP A 250 21.26 -17.58 3.90
N PRO A 251 21.12 -16.23 3.91
CA PRO A 251 21.32 -15.41 2.72
C PRO A 251 22.75 -15.49 2.18
N ASP A 252 23.74 -15.80 3.01
CA ASP A 252 25.15 -15.83 2.62
C ASP A 252 25.51 -17.08 1.81
N GLN A 253 24.64 -18.10 1.84
CA GLN A 253 24.74 -19.29 1.00
C GLN A 253 24.07 -19.10 -0.38
N THR A 254 23.51 -17.92 -0.64
CA THR A 254 22.92 -17.56 -1.93
C THR A 254 23.90 -16.72 -2.77
N GLY A 255 23.68 -16.66 -4.08
CA GLY A 255 24.39 -15.72 -4.96
C GLY A 255 24.06 -14.24 -4.70
N GLU A 256 23.10 -13.94 -3.80
CA GLU A 256 22.52 -12.62 -3.56
C GLU A 256 22.82 -12.11 -2.13
N GLY A 257 23.71 -12.74 -1.36
CA GLY A 257 23.91 -12.42 0.06
C GLY A 257 24.18 -10.94 0.39
N ARG A 258 24.94 -10.22 -0.46
CA ARG A 258 25.15 -8.76 -0.29
C ARG A 258 23.84 -7.98 -0.43
N ASN A 259 23.06 -8.29 -1.46
CA ASN A 259 21.75 -7.70 -1.74
C ASN A 259 20.82 -8.00 -0.54
N TYR A 260 20.69 -9.25 -0.14
CA TYR A 260 19.81 -9.66 0.96
C TYR A 260 20.14 -9.03 2.31
N ARG A 261 21.42 -8.85 2.63
CA ARG A 261 21.82 -8.09 3.82
C ARG A 261 21.38 -6.61 3.75
N ARG A 262 21.46 -5.95 2.59
CA ARG A 262 21.00 -4.55 2.44
C ARG A 262 19.48 -4.44 2.66
N TYR A 263 18.70 -5.38 2.15
CA TYR A 263 17.24 -5.40 2.34
C TYR A 263 16.81 -5.93 3.72
N GLY A 264 17.74 -6.38 4.56
CA GLY A 264 17.45 -6.89 5.90
C GLY A 264 16.90 -8.32 5.93
N ILE A 265 17.08 -9.10 4.87
CA ILE A 265 16.77 -10.53 4.88
C ILE A 265 17.86 -11.25 5.69
N ARG A 266 17.47 -11.75 6.87
CA ARG A 266 18.40 -12.36 7.85
C ARG A 266 18.25 -13.88 7.98
N GLY A 267 17.42 -14.50 7.14
CA GLY A 267 17.19 -15.94 7.15
C GLY A 267 16.32 -16.49 8.28
N LYS A 268 15.68 -15.60 9.05
CA LYS A 268 14.68 -15.94 10.06
C LYS A 268 13.42 -15.13 9.76
N ALA A 269 12.53 -15.71 8.96
CA ALA A 269 11.28 -15.06 8.59
C ALA A 269 10.39 -14.82 9.83
N ARG A 270 9.43 -13.91 9.71
CA ARG A 270 8.28 -13.78 10.62
C ARG A 270 7.42 -15.04 10.56
N TYR A 271 7.16 -15.50 9.34
CA TYR A 271 6.32 -16.65 9.03
C TYR A 271 7.15 -17.91 8.82
N PRO A 272 6.82 -19.06 9.41
CA PRO A 272 7.58 -20.30 9.22
C PRO A 272 7.21 -21.02 7.91
N TRP A 273 6.84 -20.28 6.87
CA TRP A 273 6.27 -20.82 5.62
C TRP A 273 7.29 -21.63 4.81
N GLY A 274 8.58 -21.33 4.91
CA GLY A 274 9.65 -22.09 4.24
C GLY A 274 9.67 -23.58 4.61
N LYS A 275 9.07 -23.96 5.74
CA LYS A 275 8.87 -25.36 6.13
C LYS A 275 7.96 -26.14 5.17
N TYR A 276 6.99 -25.44 4.56
CA TYR A 276 5.92 -26.06 3.77
C TYR A 276 6.01 -25.72 2.29
N PHE A 277 6.51 -24.51 1.98
CA PHE A 277 6.54 -23.99 0.61
C PHE A 277 7.98 -23.62 0.24
N PRO A 278 8.62 -24.36 -0.69
CA PRO A 278 10.01 -24.12 -1.11
C PRO A 278 10.31 -22.68 -1.54
N ARG A 279 9.33 -21.96 -2.09
CA ARG A 279 9.50 -20.56 -2.51
C ARG A 279 9.91 -19.60 -1.38
N PHE A 280 9.61 -19.92 -0.12
CA PHE A 280 10.00 -19.09 1.02
C PHE A 280 11.28 -19.59 1.73
N ASP A 281 11.99 -20.54 1.11
CA ASP A 281 13.24 -21.13 1.62
C ASP A 281 14.40 -20.78 0.68
N LEU A 282 15.32 -19.94 1.15
CA LEU A 282 16.45 -19.44 0.35
C LEU A 282 17.40 -20.53 -0.14
N ALA A 283 17.44 -21.68 0.53
CA ALA A 283 18.25 -22.81 0.07
C ALA A 283 17.66 -23.51 -1.17
N LYS A 284 16.35 -23.32 -1.43
CA LYS A 284 15.62 -23.95 -2.53
C LYS A 284 15.30 -22.98 -3.65
N GLU A 285 14.83 -21.79 -3.31
CA GLU A 285 14.48 -20.73 -4.27
C GLU A 285 15.22 -19.43 -3.91
N PRO A 286 16.55 -19.39 -4.09
CA PRO A 286 17.38 -18.28 -3.63
C PRO A 286 17.04 -16.95 -4.31
N ASN A 287 16.35 -16.94 -5.46
CA ASN A 287 15.96 -15.74 -6.19
C ASN A 287 14.52 -15.28 -5.90
N GLU A 288 13.72 -16.05 -5.16
CA GLU A 288 12.33 -15.69 -4.90
C GLU A 288 12.19 -14.30 -4.23
N PRO A 289 13.03 -13.89 -3.25
CA PRO A 289 12.93 -12.56 -2.67
C PRO A 289 13.08 -11.40 -3.66
N ASN A 290 13.79 -11.59 -4.77
CA ASN A 290 13.96 -10.56 -5.79
C ASN A 290 12.67 -10.29 -6.57
N ARG A 291 11.69 -11.20 -6.53
CA ARG A 291 10.38 -11.05 -7.19
C ARG A 291 9.37 -10.27 -6.34
N PHE A 292 9.79 -9.72 -5.19
CA PHE A 292 9.00 -8.90 -4.28
C PHE A 292 9.73 -7.60 -3.89
N GLY A 293 8.97 -6.66 -3.32
CA GLY A 293 9.42 -5.29 -3.04
C GLY A 293 9.22 -4.37 -4.24
N TRP A 294 8.17 -4.60 -5.01
CA TRP A 294 7.84 -3.81 -6.20
C TRP A 294 6.49 -3.12 -6.02
N VAL A 295 6.27 -2.05 -6.75
CA VAL A 295 4.91 -1.55 -6.98
C VAL A 295 4.17 -2.48 -7.96
N VAL A 296 2.97 -2.91 -7.59
CA VAL A 296 2.07 -3.73 -8.40
C VAL A 296 0.93 -2.87 -8.93
N GLU A 297 0.72 -2.86 -10.23
CA GLU A 297 -0.41 -2.19 -10.87
C GLU A 297 -1.48 -3.21 -11.26
N TYR A 298 -2.75 -2.87 -11.08
CA TYR A 298 -3.87 -3.63 -11.66
C TYR A 298 -5.04 -2.72 -12.02
N ASP A 299 -5.92 -3.23 -12.88
CA ASP A 299 -7.14 -2.54 -13.28
C ASP A 299 -8.33 -3.01 -12.43
N PRO A 300 -8.91 -2.15 -11.56
CA PRO A 300 -10.05 -2.54 -10.73
C PRO A 300 -11.36 -2.64 -11.50
N TYR A 301 -11.46 -2.03 -12.69
CA TYR A 301 -12.67 -2.07 -13.51
C TYR A 301 -12.73 -3.31 -14.42
N ASP A 302 -11.62 -4.01 -14.59
CA ASP A 302 -11.52 -5.31 -15.26
C ASP A 302 -11.20 -6.43 -14.25
N PRO A 303 -12.20 -7.22 -13.83
CA PRO A 303 -12.02 -8.33 -12.88
C PRO A 303 -11.06 -9.42 -13.38
N GLU A 304 -10.81 -9.51 -14.69
CA GLU A 304 -9.91 -10.49 -15.29
C GLU A 304 -8.51 -9.93 -15.53
N SER A 305 -8.28 -8.65 -15.24
CA SER A 305 -6.99 -8.00 -15.47
C SER A 305 -5.88 -8.71 -14.70
N VAL A 306 -4.76 -9.00 -15.36
CA VAL A 306 -3.61 -9.64 -14.71
C VAL A 306 -2.74 -8.55 -14.07
N PRO A 307 -2.54 -8.53 -12.74
CA PRO A 307 -1.70 -7.53 -12.09
C PRO A 307 -0.24 -7.59 -12.58
N VAL A 308 0.45 -6.46 -12.58
CA VAL A 308 1.79 -6.29 -13.13
C VAL A 308 2.72 -5.67 -12.11
N LYS A 309 3.83 -6.33 -11.80
CA LYS A 309 4.94 -5.74 -11.03
C LYS A 309 5.72 -4.79 -11.95
N ARG A 310 5.75 -3.50 -11.62
CA ARG A 310 6.32 -2.42 -12.44
C ARG A 310 7.77 -2.14 -12.05
N THR A 311 8.70 -2.84 -12.69
CA THR A 311 10.11 -2.85 -12.25
C THR A 311 10.87 -1.55 -12.52
N ALA A 312 10.35 -0.66 -13.38
CA ALA A 312 10.98 0.64 -13.64
C ALA A 312 10.89 1.60 -12.44
N LEU A 313 9.97 1.34 -11.50
CA LEU A 313 9.80 2.12 -10.26
C LEU A 313 10.82 1.76 -9.18
N GLY A 314 11.70 0.79 -9.45
CA GLY A 314 12.70 0.31 -8.51
C GLY A 314 12.17 -0.77 -7.57
N ARG A 315 13.10 -1.37 -6.80
CA ARG A 315 12.79 -2.38 -5.78
C ARG A 315 13.27 -1.92 -4.42
N PHE A 316 12.35 -1.70 -3.50
CA PHE A 316 12.59 -1.29 -2.10
C PHE A 316 11.34 -1.52 -1.26
N LYS A 317 11.34 -1.09 0.02
CA LYS A 317 10.18 -1.28 0.89
C LYS A 317 9.20 -0.13 0.67
N HIS A 318 8.40 -0.24 -0.39
CA HIS A 318 7.55 0.85 -0.82
C HIS A 318 6.45 1.13 0.21
N GLU A 319 6.45 2.33 0.79
CA GLU A 319 5.33 2.80 1.62
C GLU A 319 4.20 3.32 0.74
N ALA A 320 4.51 4.01 -0.36
CA ALA A 320 3.53 4.70 -1.19
C ALA A 320 3.85 4.58 -2.68
N ALA A 321 2.87 4.88 -3.54
CA ALA A 321 3.05 5.05 -4.98
C ALA A 321 2.25 6.26 -5.47
N THR A 322 2.50 7.43 -4.88
CA THR A 322 1.71 8.64 -5.11
C THR A 322 1.98 9.22 -6.49
N CYS A 323 0.93 9.29 -7.30
CA CYS A 323 1.00 9.79 -8.67
C CYS A 323 0.76 11.30 -8.75
N MET A 324 1.45 11.95 -9.68
CA MET A 324 1.11 13.29 -10.18
C MET A 324 1.45 13.41 -11.66
N VAL A 325 0.80 14.32 -12.38
CA VAL A 325 1.16 14.66 -13.76
C VAL A 325 1.95 15.97 -13.75
N ASN A 326 3.16 15.95 -14.31
CA ASN A 326 3.96 17.16 -14.47
C ASN A 326 3.34 18.12 -15.49
N ALA A 327 3.76 19.39 -15.47
CA ALA A 327 3.33 20.39 -16.44
C ALA A 327 3.66 20.02 -17.91
N ASP A 328 4.65 19.16 -18.13
CA ASP A 328 5.00 18.63 -19.46
C ASP A 328 4.17 17.39 -19.87
N GLY A 329 3.21 16.98 -19.04
CA GLY A 329 2.30 15.86 -19.28
C GLY A 329 2.84 14.49 -18.87
N ARG A 330 4.09 14.38 -18.40
CA ARG A 330 4.63 13.08 -17.95
C ARG A 330 4.11 12.72 -16.57
N LEU A 331 3.87 11.43 -16.35
CA LEU A 331 3.58 10.91 -15.01
C LEU A 331 4.83 10.94 -14.15
N VAL A 332 4.65 11.35 -12.89
CA VAL A 332 5.61 11.21 -11.80
C VAL A 332 5.01 10.34 -10.71
N VAL A 333 5.80 9.40 -10.18
CA VAL A 333 5.43 8.59 -9.01
C VAL A 333 6.43 8.83 -7.90
N TYR A 334 5.96 9.26 -6.73
CA TYR A 334 6.77 9.38 -5.51
C TYR A 334 6.56 8.17 -4.62
N SER A 335 7.65 7.66 -4.06
CA SER A 335 7.62 6.49 -3.17
C SER A 335 8.71 6.57 -2.12
N GLY A 336 8.34 6.41 -0.85
CA GLY A 336 9.30 6.27 0.25
C GLY A 336 9.71 4.81 0.45
N ASP A 337 10.95 4.60 0.88
CA ASP A 337 11.45 3.32 1.40
C ASP A 337 11.34 3.34 2.92
N ASP A 338 10.34 2.67 3.50
CA ASP A 338 10.09 2.71 4.96
C ASP A 338 11.07 1.84 5.74
N GLN A 339 12.27 2.39 5.87
CA GLN A 339 13.28 1.90 6.78
C GLN A 339 14.14 3.07 7.22
N ARG A 340 14.61 3.00 8.47
CA ARG A 340 15.49 4.04 9.03
C ARG A 340 16.69 4.26 8.11
N PHE A 341 16.93 5.54 7.79
CA PHE A 341 18.04 6.01 6.97
C PHE A 341 18.01 5.57 5.49
N GLU A 342 16.86 5.12 4.99
CA GLU A 342 16.65 4.94 3.55
C GLU A 342 16.13 6.24 2.89
N HIS A 343 15.54 6.15 1.70
CA HIS A 343 15.42 7.27 0.77
C HIS A 343 13.97 7.52 0.32
N LEU A 344 13.76 8.72 -0.23
CA LEU A 344 12.57 9.06 -1.01
C LEU A 344 12.94 8.99 -2.49
N TYR A 345 12.22 8.18 -3.24
CA TYR A 345 12.44 8.00 -4.66
C TYR A 345 11.37 8.73 -5.48
N ARG A 346 11.76 9.10 -6.70
CA ARG A 346 10.86 9.69 -7.68
C ARG A 346 11.07 9.05 -9.03
N PHE A 347 10.06 8.37 -9.55
CA PHE A 347 10.03 7.91 -10.94
C PHE A 347 9.38 8.99 -11.83
N VAL A 348 9.95 9.25 -13.00
CA VAL A 348 9.35 10.07 -14.05
C VAL A 348 9.24 9.23 -15.31
N SER A 349 8.02 9.00 -15.79
CA SER A 349 7.76 8.27 -17.02
C SER A 349 8.44 8.93 -18.23
N LYS A 350 8.75 8.13 -19.26
CA LYS A 350 9.28 8.61 -20.54
C LYS A 350 8.18 9.23 -21.40
N GLY A 351 7.03 8.57 -21.46
CA GLY A 351 5.84 9.01 -22.20
C GLY A 351 4.99 10.01 -21.41
N ARG A 352 4.00 10.60 -22.09
CA ARG A 352 3.02 11.51 -21.50
C ARG A 352 1.73 10.75 -21.21
N VAL A 353 1.00 11.19 -20.19
CA VAL A 353 -0.36 10.74 -19.90
C VAL A 353 -1.28 11.19 -21.02
N ASP A 354 -2.03 10.26 -21.59
CA ASP A 354 -3.16 10.52 -22.48
C ASP A 354 -4.46 10.51 -21.67
N ALA A 355 -4.99 11.70 -21.39
CA ALA A 355 -6.23 11.86 -20.63
C ALA A 355 -7.49 11.42 -21.43
N GLY A 356 -7.40 11.36 -22.76
CA GLY A 356 -8.50 10.94 -23.62
C GLY A 356 -8.53 9.44 -23.89
N ASN A 357 -7.41 8.74 -23.65
CA ASN A 357 -7.28 7.32 -23.92
C ASN A 357 -6.59 6.58 -22.77
N ARG A 358 -7.40 6.04 -21.85
CA ARG A 358 -6.94 5.22 -20.72
C ARG A 358 -6.00 4.10 -21.13
N GLU A 359 -6.35 3.35 -22.17
CA GLU A 359 -5.61 2.15 -22.59
C GLU A 359 -4.23 2.50 -23.16
N ALA A 360 -4.07 3.69 -23.75
CA ALA A 360 -2.76 4.16 -24.22
C ALA A 360 -1.74 4.35 -23.09
N ASN A 361 -2.21 4.48 -21.85
CA ASN A 361 -1.34 4.69 -20.68
C ASN A 361 -0.82 3.38 -20.05
N ARG A 362 -1.32 2.22 -20.50
CA ARG A 362 -1.14 0.92 -19.83
C ARG A 362 0.31 0.57 -19.48
N ASP A 363 1.26 0.97 -20.32
CA ASP A 363 2.67 0.62 -20.14
C ASP A 363 3.56 1.83 -19.79
N LEU A 364 2.98 2.99 -19.42
CA LEU A 364 3.74 4.19 -19.03
C LEU A 364 4.65 4.00 -17.81
N LEU A 365 4.35 3.01 -16.97
CA LEU A 365 5.16 2.65 -15.80
C LEU A 365 6.31 1.69 -16.12
N ASP A 366 6.49 1.27 -17.38
CA ASP A 366 7.58 0.37 -17.77
C ASP A 366 8.82 1.11 -18.29
N GLU A 367 8.68 2.38 -18.71
CA GLU A 367 9.78 3.19 -19.24
C GLU A 367 9.82 4.59 -18.60
N GLY A 368 10.99 4.95 -18.07
CA GLY A 368 11.20 6.26 -17.46
C GLY A 368 12.56 6.36 -16.77
N THR A 369 12.65 7.26 -15.81
CA THR A 369 13.87 7.48 -15.01
C THR A 369 13.49 7.51 -13.53
N LEU A 370 14.14 6.65 -12.75
CA LEU A 370 14.06 6.66 -11.29
C LEU A 370 15.18 7.54 -10.72
N PHE A 371 14.81 8.42 -9.80
CA PHE A 371 15.70 9.36 -9.11
C PHE A 371 15.75 9.09 -7.62
#